data_AF-A0A6D0IHW8-F1
#
_entry.id   AF-A0A6D0IHW8-F1
#
_cell.length_a   1.000
_cell.length_b   1.000
_cell.length_c   1.000
_cell.angle_alpha   90.00
_cell.angle_beta   90.00
_cell.angle_gamma   90.00
#
_symmetry.space_group_name_H-M   'P 1'
#
loop_
_entity.id
_entity.type
_entity.pdbx_description
1 polymer ?
#
loop_
_entity_poly.entity_id
_entity_poly.type
_entity_poly.pdbx_seq_one_letter_code
_entity_poly.pdbx_strand_id
1 'polypeptide(L)'
;EEFKGEQLRVTGDTDITVRTMLLKVSSIDGNTKLDALDIDSNQGIVNASGTAQLSDNWPVDITLNSTLNVEPLKGEKVKLKVGGALREQLEIGVNLSGPVDMDLRAQARLAEAGLPLNVEVNSKQIYWPFTGEKQYQADDLKLKLTGKMTDYTLSMRTAVKGLEIPPATITLDAKGNEQQVNLDKLTVAALEGKTELKALLDWQQ
;
A
#
# COMPACT_ATOMS: atom_id res chain seq x y z
N GLU A 1 -17.88 7.23 -23.88
CA GLU A 1 -16.76 7.82 -24.64
C GLU A 1 -15.59 6.84 -24.67
N GLU A 2 -14.84 6.84 -25.77
CA GLU A 2 -13.67 5.99 -25.97
C GLU A 2 -12.52 6.87 -26.46
N PHE A 3 -11.39 6.81 -25.75
CA PHE A 3 -10.17 7.54 -26.06
C PHE A 3 -9.04 6.56 -26.29
N LYS A 4 -8.25 6.79 -27.34
CA LYS A 4 -7.08 5.98 -27.69
C LYS A 4 -5.87 6.87 -27.87
N GLY A 5 -4.73 6.39 -27.42
CA GLY A 5 -3.43 7.01 -27.64
C GLY A 5 -2.38 5.96 -27.97
N GLU A 6 -1.43 6.32 -28.82
CA GLU A 6 -0.31 5.47 -29.20
C GLU A 6 0.97 6.28 -29.17
N GLN A 7 2.09 5.62 -28.80
CA GLN A 7 3.43 6.21 -28.78
C GLN A 7 3.53 7.54 -28.00
N LEU A 8 2.77 7.67 -26.91
CA LEU A 8 2.79 8.87 -26.07
C LEU A 8 4.10 8.90 -25.28
N ARG A 9 4.72 10.08 -25.20
CA ARG A 9 5.91 10.30 -24.36
C ARG A 9 5.52 11.22 -23.22
N VAL A 10 5.74 10.75 -22.00
CA VAL A 10 5.61 11.55 -20.78
C VAL A 10 7.01 11.81 -20.27
N THR A 11 7.41 13.08 -20.29
CA THR A 11 8.75 13.53 -19.89
C THR A 11 8.71 14.08 -18.47
N GLY A 12 9.66 13.68 -17.65
CA GLY A 12 9.82 14.10 -16.26
C GLY A 12 11.14 13.57 -15.71
N ASP A 13 11.21 13.28 -14.42
CA ASP A 13 12.41 12.65 -13.83
C ASP A 13 12.67 11.25 -14.38
N THR A 14 11.61 10.58 -14.86
CA THR A 14 11.72 9.34 -15.62
C THR A 14 10.94 9.46 -16.92
N ASP A 15 11.59 9.18 -18.05
CA ASP A 15 10.93 9.14 -19.35
C ASP A 15 10.04 7.89 -19.47
N ILE A 16 8.74 8.11 -19.65
CA ILE A 16 7.76 7.04 -19.89
C ILE A 16 7.37 7.07 -21.36
N THR A 17 7.54 5.93 -22.03
CA THR A 17 6.99 5.68 -23.36
C THR A 17 5.78 4.77 -23.22
N VAL A 18 4.60 5.32 -23.47
CA VAL A 18 3.33 4.58 -23.54
C VAL A 18 3.16 4.11 -24.97
N ARG A 19 3.25 2.79 -25.18
CA ARG A 19 3.05 2.16 -26.49
C ARG A 19 1.61 2.28 -26.91
N THR A 20 0.68 1.91 -26.04
CA THR A 20 -0.76 2.01 -26.26
C THR A 20 -1.48 2.45 -24.99
N MET A 21 -2.55 3.22 -25.18
CA MET A 21 -3.49 3.61 -24.12
C MET A 21 -4.91 3.53 -24.68
N LEU A 22 -5.79 2.90 -23.90
CA LEU A 22 -7.23 2.86 -24.12
C LEU A 22 -7.91 3.32 -22.84
N LEU A 23 -8.82 4.28 -22.97
CA LEU A 23 -9.72 4.71 -21.90
C LEU A 23 -11.16 4.63 -22.42
N LYS A 24 -11.99 3.84 -21.76
CA LYS A 24 -13.43 3.73 -22.01
C LYS A 24 -14.17 4.13 -20.75
N VAL A 25 -14.98 5.17 -20.88
CA VAL A 25 -15.82 5.68 -19.80
C VAL A 25 -17.25 5.78 -20.30
N SER A 26 -18.20 5.30 -19.54
CA SER A 26 -19.62 5.53 -19.78
C SER A 26 -20.25 6.25 -18.60
N SER A 27 -21.27 7.06 -18.87
CA SER A 27 -22.06 7.70 -17.83
C SER A 27 -23.53 7.54 -18.18
N ILE A 28 -24.30 6.99 -17.24
CA ILE A 28 -25.75 6.83 -17.35
C ILE A 28 -26.33 7.32 -16.03
N ASP A 29 -27.22 8.30 -16.07
CA ASP A 29 -27.94 8.83 -14.89
C ASP A 29 -27.04 9.25 -13.71
N GLY A 30 -25.85 9.80 -13.99
CA GLY A 30 -24.89 10.25 -12.96
C GLY A 30 -23.98 9.15 -12.41
N ASN A 31 -24.13 7.91 -12.90
CA ASN A 31 -23.23 6.80 -12.60
C ASN A 31 -22.12 6.75 -13.63
N THR A 32 -20.91 7.12 -13.23
CA THR A 32 -19.73 7.03 -14.09
C THR A 32 -19.10 5.67 -13.95
N LYS A 33 -18.97 4.97 -15.07
CA LYS A 33 -18.33 3.66 -15.15
C LYS A 33 -17.03 3.79 -15.93
N LEU A 34 -15.95 3.34 -15.32
CA LEU A 34 -14.71 3.03 -16.02
C LEU A 34 -14.88 1.64 -16.63
N ASP A 35 -15.27 1.58 -17.90
CA ASP A 35 -15.40 0.32 -18.62
C ASP A 35 -14.04 -0.35 -18.81
N ALA A 36 -13.02 0.44 -19.16
CA ALA A 36 -11.64 -0.01 -19.25
C ALA A 36 -10.66 1.16 -19.19
N LEU A 37 -9.54 0.96 -18.51
CA LEU A 37 -8.30 1.70 -18.70
C LEU A 37 -7.21 0.67 -18.95
N ASP A 38 -6.68 0.61 -20.16
CA ASP A 38 -5.57 -0.26 -20.53
C ASP A 38 -4.39 0.59 -20.96
N ILE A 39 -3.23 0.40 -20.33
CA ILE A 39 -1.99 1.10 -20.65
C ILE A 39 -0.89 0.07 -20.81
N ASP A 40 -0.18 0.13 -21.94
CA ASP A 40 1.05 -0.61 -22.17
C ASP A 40 2.22 0.37 -22.30
N SER A 41 3.23 0.26 -21.43
CA SER A 41 4.36 1.19 -21.37
C SER A 41 5.71 0.50 -21.19
N ASN A 42 6.80 1.23 -21.40
CA ASN A 42 8.14 0.75 -21.06
C ASN A 42 8.31 0.41 -19.57
N GLN A 43 7.48 0.98 -18.68
CA GLN A 43 7.54 0.73 -17.24
C GLN A 43 6.60 -0.37 -16.74
N GLY A 44 5.73 -0.90 -17.60
CA GLY A 44 4.78 -1.94 -17.22
C GLY A 44 3.44 -1.81 -17.93
N ILE A 45 2.54 -2.71 -17.55
CA ILE A 45 1.17 -2.78 -18.06
C ILE A 45 0.22 -2.45 -16.92
N VAL A 46 -0.83 -1.67 -17.20
CA VAL A 46 -1.91 -1.36 -16.26
C VAL A 46 -3.25 -1.67 -16.90
N ASN A 47 -4.12 -2.34 -16.16
CA ASN A 47 -5.51 -2.58 -16.53
C ASN A 47 -6.41 -2.17 -15.36
N ALA A 48 -7.37 -1.28 -15.57
CA ALA A 48 -8.32 -0.90 -14.54
C ALA A 48 -9.76 -0.84 -15.06
N SER A 49 -10.70 -1.14 -14.18
CA SER A 49 -12.13 -1.03 -14.44
C SER A 49 -12.87 -0.78 -13.14
N GLY A 50 -14.08 -0.25 -13.23
CA GLY A 50 -14.86 0.03 -12.04
C GLY A 50 -16.00 1.01 -12.24
N THR A 51 -16.56 1.43 -11.12
CA THR A 51 -17.65 2.40 -11.05
C THR A 51 -17.38 3.43 -9.97
N ALA A 52 -17.85 4.65 -10.22
CA ALA A 52 -17.90 5.72 -9.25
C ALA A 52 -19.17 6.54 -9.49
N GLN A 53 -19.91 6.82 -8.44
CA GLN A 53 -21.14 7.59 -8.51
C GLN A 53 -20.99 8.82 -7.62
N LEU A 54 -21.39 9.99 -8.12
CA LEU A 54 -21.33 11.27 -7.38
C LEU A 54 -22.67 11.66 -6.74
N SER A 55 -23.58 10.69 -6.58
CA SER A 55 -24.80 10.81 -5.78
C SER A 55 -24.75 9.90 -4.56
N ASP A 56 -25.75 10.03 -3.69
CA ASP A 56 -25.86 9.26 -2.45
C ASP A 56 -24.59 9.42 -1.58
N ASN A 57 -24.04 8.31 -1.09
CA ASN A 57 -22.83 8.30 -0.26
C ASN A 57 -21.52 8.19 -1.07
N TRP A 58 -21.62 8.43 -2.38
CA TRP A 58 -20.52 8.36 -3.34
C TRP A 58 -19.88 6.98 -3.38
N PRO A 59 -20.64 5.94 -3.81
CA PRO A 59 -20.10 4.59 -3.89
C PRO A 59 -19.02 4.49 -4.96
N VAL A 60 -17.99 3.71 -4.65
CA VAL A 60 -16.87 3.40 -5.53
C VAL A 60 -16.60 1.90 -5.49
N ASP A 61 -16.33 1.31 -6.65
CA ASP A 61 -15.76 -0.03 -6.79
C ASP A 61 -14.82 -0.02 -7.99
N ILE A 62 -13.52 0.11 -7.74
CA ILE A 62 -12.47 0.19 -8.75
C ILE A 62 -11.48 -0.92 -8.49
N THR A 63 -11.16 -1.68 -9.53
CA THR A 63 -10.07 -2.65 -9.54
C THR A 63 -9.03 -2.21 -10.53
N LEU A 64 -7.77 -2.17 -10.10
CA LEU A 64 -6.59 -1.93 -10.93
C LEU A 64 -5.66 -3.13 -10.77
N ASN A 65 -5.19 -3.65 -11.90
CA ASN A 65 -4.12 -4.64 -11.97
C ASN A 65 -2.95 -4.01 -12.73
N SER A 66 -1.74 -4.28 -12.27
CA SER A 66 -0.53 -3.83 -12.94
C SER A 66 0.54 -4.91 -12.89
N THR A 67 1.38 -4.97 -13.93
CA THR A 67 2.62 -5.72 -13.91
C THR A 67 3.76 -4.76 -14.20
N LEU A 68 4.66 -4.60 -13.24
CA LEU A 68 5.78 -3.67 -13.31
C LEU A 68 6.88 -4.22 -14.23
N ASN A 69 7.49 -3.34 -15.00
CA ASN A 69 8.66 -3.61 -15.84
C ASN A 69 9.80 -2.63 -15.51
N VAL A 70 10.00 -2.37 -14.22
CA VAL A 70 11.03 -1.48 -13.69
C VAL A 70 11.83 -2.21 -12.63
N GLU A 71 13.16 -2.16 -12.73
CA GLU A 71 14.04 -2.70 -11.69
C GLU A 71 13.96 -1.85 -10.41
N PRO A 72 14.10 -2.45 -9.21
CA PRO A 72 14.30 -3.88 -8.93
C PRO A 72 12.98 -4.69 -8.82
N LEU A 73 11.85 -4.12 -9.23
CA LEU A 73 10.51 -4.73 -9.09
C LEU A 73 10.00 -5.32 -10.40
N LYS A 74 10.89 -5.66 -11.33
CA LYS A 74 10.49 -6.16 -12.64
C LYS A 74 9.74 -7.48 -12.47
N GLY A 75 8.54 -7.56 -13.05
CA GLY A 75 7.63 -8.69 -12.93
C GLY A 75 6.71 -8.66 -11.71
N GLU A 76 6.83 -7.65 -10.83
CA GLU A 76 5.93 -7.45 -9.70
C GLU A 76 4.50 -7.22 -10.19
N LYS A 77 3.56 -7.98 -9.63
CA LYS A 77 2.13 -7.85 -9.95
C LYS A 77 1.43 -7.15 -8.82
N VAL A 78 0.82 -6.02 -9.14
CA VAL A 78 0.03 -5.21 -8.20
C VAL A 78 -1.44 -5.42 -8.51
N LYS A 79 -2.23 -5.77 -7.51
CA LYS A 79 -3.69 -5.71 -7.56
C LYS A 79 -4.18 -4.75 -6.50
N LEU A 80 -4.75 -3.62 -6.93
CA LEU A 80 -5.42 -2.64 -6.09
C LEU A 80 -6.93 -2.79 -6.26
N LYS A 81 -7.66 -2.86 -5.15
CA LYS A 81 -9.12 -2.70 -5.11
C LYS A 81 -9.47 -1.55 -4.20
N VAL A 82 -10.33 -0.66 -4.66
CA VAL A 82 -10.92 0.42 -3.88
C VAL A 82 -12.42 0.23 -3.90
N GLY A 83 -13.04 0.11 -2.74
CA GLY A 83 -14.46 -0.19 -2.57
C GLY A 83 -15.12 0.70 -1.52
N GLY A 84 -16.44 0.59 -1.39
CA GLY A 84 -17.21 1.27 -0.34
C GLY A 84 -17.81 2.58 -0.80
N ALA A 85 -17.97 3.53 0.12
CA ALA A 85 -18.58 4.83 -0.15
C ALA A 85 -17.73 5.94 0.48
N LEU A 86 -17.34 6.94 -0.32
CA LEU A 86 -16.41 7.98 0.14
C LEU A 86 -16.96 8.79 1.33
N ARG A 87 -18.29 8.94 1.44
CA ARG A 87 -18.95 9.67 2.53
C ARG A 87 -19.21 8.83 3.77
N GLU A 88 -19.03 7.51 3.70
CA GLU A 88 -19.23 6.59 4.82
C GLU A 88 -17.91 5.90 5.18
N GLN A 89 -17.55 4.85 4.45
CA GLN A 89 -16.33 4.09 4.65
C GLN A 89 -15.73 3.68 3.30
N LEU A 90 -14.48 4.06 3.10
CA LEU A 90 -13.64 3.59 2.00
C LEU A 90 -12.92 2.31 2.43
N GLU A 91 -12.85 1.35 1.53
CA GLU A 91 -12.06 0.12 1.70
C GLU A 91 -10.99 0.05 0.61
N ILE A 92 -9.75 -0.26 0.99
CA ILE A 92 -8.62 -0.39 0.09
C ILE A 92 -7.99 -1.75 0.33
N GLY A 93 -7.81 -2.53 -0.73
CA GLY A 93 -7.05 -3.76 -0.72
C GLY A 93 -5.91 -3.68 -1.73
N VAL A 94 -4.68 -3.95 -1.30
CA VAL A 94 -3.53 -4.10 -2.18
C VAL A 94 -2.96 -5.50 -2.00
N ASN A 95 -2.78 -6.23 -3.08
CA ASN A 95 -2.03 -7.48 -3.11
C ASN A 95 -0.84 -7.30 -4.06
N LEU A 96 0.34 -7.58 -3.55
CA LEU A 96 1.61 -7.63 -4.28
C LEU A 96 2.01 -9.10 -4.44
N SER A 97 2.50 -9.46 -5.62
CA SER A 97 3.01 -10.79 -5.89
C SER A 97 4.12 -10.74 -6.95
N GLY A 98 5.31 -11.20 -6.57
CA GLY A 98 6.50 -11.13 -7.39
C GLY A 98 7.75 -11.01 -6.51
N PRO A 99 8.69 -10.11 -6.84
CA PRO A 99 9.80 -9.75 -5.95
C PRO A 99 9.37 -9.35 -4.52
N VAL A 100 8.15 -8.80 -4.36
CA VAL A 100 7.53 -8.48 -3.07
C VAL A 100 6.20 -9.23 -2.96
N ASP A 101 6.02 -10.02 -1.90
CA ASP A 101 4.75 -10.65 -1.56
C ASP A 101 4.17 -9.96 -0.33
N MET A 102 3.05 -9.25 -0.49
CA MET A 102 2.45 -8.46 0.59
C MET A 102 0.96 -8.25 0.35
N ASP A 103 0.18 -8.34 1.41
CA ASP A 103 -1.21 -7.92 1.46
C ASP A 103 -1.36 -6.70 2.36
N LEU A 104 -1.97 -5.64 1.84
CA LEU A 104 -2.43 -4.49 2.62
C LEU A 104 -3.95 -4.41 2.54
N ARG A 105 -4.59 -4.20 3.69
CA ARG A 105 -6.00 -3.83 3.79
C ARG A 105 -6.11 -2.56 4.59
N ALA A 106 -6.89 -1.61 4.11
CA ALA A 106 -7.21 -0.40 4.83
C ALA A 106 -8.70 -0.10 4.76
N GLN A 107 -9.22 0.46 5.84
CA GLN A 107 -10.54 1.05 5.92
C GLN A 107 -10.40 2.46 6.47
N ALA A 108 -11.10 3.43 5.89
CA ALA A 108 -11.04 4.81 6.35
C ALA A 108 -12.39 5.49 6.23
N ARG A 109 -12.76 6.28 7.23
CA ARG A 109 -13.96 7.13 7.20
C ARG A 109 -13.55 8.57 6.96
N LEU A 110 -13.40 8.92 5.68
CA LEU A 110 -12.80 10.18 5.22
C LEU A 110 -13.59 11.42 5.67
N ALA A 111 -14.92 11.28 5.81
CA ALA A 111 -15.81 12.36 6.21
C ALA A 111 -15.93 12.56 7.75
N GLU A 112 -15.26 11.72 8.55
CA GLU A 112 -15.27 11.82 10.01
C GLU A 112 -14.05 12.57 10.54
N ALA A 113 -14.28 13.48 11.50
CA ALA A 113 -13.22 14.24 12.15
C ALA A 113 -12.20 13.31 12.86
N GLY A 114 -10.92 13.62 12.64
CA GLY A 114 -9.79 12.82 13.09
C GLY A 114 -9.46 11.61 12.22
N LEU A 115 -10.12 11.43 11.07
CA LEU A 115 -9.88 10.35 10.09
C LEU A 115 -9.76 8.97 10.77
N PRO A 116 -10.86 8.36 11.21
CA PRO A 116 -10.85 6.99 11.70
C PRO A 116 -10.37 6.04 10.62
N LEU A 117 -9.36 5.24 10.94
CA LEU A 117 -8.75 4.30 10.02
C LEU A 117 -8.31 3.00 10.69
N ASN A 118 -8.38 1.93 9.91
CA ASN A 118 -7.78 0.64 10.20
C ASN A 118 -6.84 0.30 9.04
N VAL A 119 -5.62 -0.10 9.32
CA VAL A 119 -4.66 -0.59 8.33
C VAL A 119 -4.08 -1.89 8.85
N GLU A 120 -4.06 -2.91 8.01
CA GLU A 120 -3.40 -4.18 8.26
C GLU A 120 -2.46 -4.48 7.09
N VAL A 121 -1.19 -4.72 7.40
CA VAL A 121 -0.19 -5.16 6.42
C VAL A 121 0.34 -6.51 6.85
N ASN A 122 0.31 -7.46 5.94
CA ASN A 122 0.79 -8.82 6.16
C ASN A 122 1.74 -9.22 5.04
N SER A 123 2.84 -9.87 5.41
CA SER A 123 3.70 -10.55 4.46
C SER A 123 4.27 -11.80 5.11
N LYS A 124 4.30 -12.90 4.37
CA LYS A 124 4.98 -14.13 4.83
C LYS A 124 6.48 -13.93 4.86
N GLN A 125 7.01 -13.21 3.88
CA GLN A 125 8.44 -12.99 3.72
C GLN A 125 8.68 -11.78 2.81
N ILE A 126 9.51 -10.87 3.30
CA ILE A 126 10.10 -9.76 2.53
C ILE A 126 11.60 -9.90 2.63
N TYR A 127 12.31 -9.68 1.53
CA TYR A 127 13.76 -9.68 1.53
C TYR A 127 14.28 -8.46 0.79
N TRP A 128 15.48 -8.03 1.15
CA TRP A 128 16.20 -6.96 0.48
C TRP A 128 17.66 -7.40 0.24
N PRO A 129 18.26 -7.10 -0.91
CA PRO A 129 17.67 -6.56 -2.15
C PRO A 129 16.56 -7.44 -2.74
N PHE A 130 15.60 -6.84 -3.46
CA PHE A 130 14.48 -7.57 -4.10
C PHE A 130 14.91 -8.43 -5.29
N THR A 131 16.10 -8.18 -5.85
CA THR A 131 16.72 -8.95 -6.93
C THR A 131 18.17 -9.30 -6.55
N GLY A 132 18.64 -10.44 -7.04
CA GLY A 132 19.99 -10.93 -6.72
C GLY A 132 20.08 -11.63 -5.37
N GLU A 133 21.22 -11.49 -4.70
CA GLU A 133 21.50 -12.16 -3.42
C GLU A 133 20.78 -11.46 -2.26
N LYS A 134 19.96 -12.21 -1.52
CA LYS A 134 19.20 -11.71 -0.37
C LYS A 134 20.15 -11.42 0.79
N GLN A 135 20.15 -10.18 1.28
CA GLN A 135 21.03 -9.75 2.37
C GLN A 135 20.28 -9.57 3.69
N TYR A 136 19.00 -9.19 3.61
CA TYR A 136 18.13 -8.95 4.74
C TYR A 136 16.79 -9.61 4.47
N GLN A 137 16.16 -10.11 5.52
CA GLN A 137 14.90 -10.80 5.43
C GLN A 137 14.05 -10.49 6.66
N ALA A 138 12.76 -10.25 6.41
CA ALA A 138 11.71 -10.15 7.41
C ALA A 138 10.69 -11.26 7.12
N ASP A 139 10.48 -12.16 8.07
CA ASP A 139 9.51 -13.24 7.99
C ASP A 139 8.32 -12.94 8.90
N ASP A 140 7.14 -13.37 8.47
CA ASP A 140 5.87 -13.23 9.19
C ASP A 140 5.58 -11.80 9.66
N LEU A 141 5.81 -10.82 8.77
CA LEU A 141 5.49 -9.42 9.03
C LEU A 141 3.98 -9.28 9.22
N LYS A 142 3.60 -8.76 10.38
CA LYS A 142 2.24 -8.34 10.71
C LYS A 142 2.31 -6.95 11.29
N LEU A 143 1.64 -6.00 10.65
CA LEU A 143 1.50 -4.63 11.11
C LEU A 143 0.02 -4.28 11.16
N LYS A 144 -0.40 -3.63 12.25
CA LYS A 144 -1.75 -3.12 12.42
C LYS A 144 -1.70 -1.69 12.94
N LEU A 145 -2.40 -0.79 12.28
CA LEU A 145 -2.70 0.56 12.75
C LEU A 145 -4.21 0.70 12.91
N THR A 146 -4.66 1.23 14.04
CA THR A 146 -6.10 1.36 14.34
C THR A 146 -6.35 2.57 15.23
N GLY A 147 -7.37 3.35 14.90
CA GLY A 147 -7.82 4.49 15.70
C GLY A 147 -8.15 5.69 14.82
N LYS A 148 -7.91 6.88 15.34
CA LYS A 148 -7.99 8.15 14.60
C LYS A 148 -6.57 8.65 14.34
N MET A 149 -6.33 9.41 13.27
CA MET A 149 -5.02 10.06 13.08
C MET A 149 -4.61 10.96 14.25
N THR A 150 -5.57 11.47 15.02
CA THR A 150 -5.32 12.24 16.25
C THR A 150 -5.08 11.38 17.50
N ASP A 151 -5.37 10.08 17.45
CA ASP A 151 -5.19 9.11 18.53
C ASP A 151 -5.27 7.68 17.97
N TYR A 152 -4.12 7.15 17.55
CA TYR A 152 -4.02 5.80 16.97
C TYR A 152 -3.11 4.91 17.78
N THR A 153 -3.33 3.61 17.60
CA THR A 153 -2.46 2.53 18.07
C THR A 153 -1.77 1.89 16.87
N LEU A 154 -0.50 1.53 17.05
CA LEU A 154 0.31 0.80 16.09
C LEU A 154 0.87 -0.43 16.79
N SER A 155 0.68 -1.62 16.20
CA SER A 155 1.36 -2.83 16.62
C SER A 155 2.05 -3.49 15.42
N MET A 156 3.23 -4.04 15.66
CA MET A 156 4.01 -4.74 14.66
C MET A 156 4.72 -5.95 15.27
N ARG A 157 4.77 -7.05 14.52
CA ARG A 157 5.63 -8.19 14.79
C ARG A 157 6.27 -8.66 13.49
N THR A 158 7.55 -9.03 13.56
CA THR A 158 8.26 -9.70 12.48
C THR A 158 9.45 -10.47 13.06
N ALA A 159 9.82 -11.58 12.42
CA ALA A 159 11.15 -12.16 12.58
C ALA A 159 12.08 -11.53 11.54
N VAL A 160 13.34 -11.29 11.87
CA VAL A 160 14.33 -10.70 10.97
C VAL A 160 15.64 -11.48 11.01
N LYS A 161 16.40 -11.46 9.92
CA LYS A 161 17.77 -11.95 9.81
C LYS A 161 18.49 -11.26 8.66
N GLY A 162 19.81 -11.27 8.67
CA GLY A 162 20.60 -10.75 7.55
C GLY A 162 22.09 -10.99 7.68
N LEU A 163 22.85 -10.47 6.71
CA LEU A 163 24.31 -10.70 6.56
C LEU A 163 25.11 -10.40 7.85
N GLU A 164 24.65 -9.45 8.65
CA GLU A 164 25.26 -9.05 9.92
C GLU A 164 24.24 -8.94 11.07
N ILE A 165 23.02 -9.45 10.83
CA ILE A 165 21.92 -9.39 11.79
C ILE A 165 21.59 -10.82 12.20
N PRO A 166 21.93 -11.25 13.44
CA PRO A 166 21.53 -12.55 13.91
C PRO A 166 20.00 -12.65 13.91
N PRO A 167 19.43 -13.85 13.72
CA PRO A 167 17.99 -14.04 13.77
C PRO A 167 17.39 -13.43 15.03
N ALA A 168 16.43 -12.54 14.85
CA ALA A 168 15.79 -11.81 15.94
C ALA A 168 14.29 -11.70 15.70
N THR A 169 13.51 -11.66 16.78
CA THR A 169 12.10 -11.26 16.73
C THR A 169 11.99 -9.82 17.19
N ILE A 170 11.31 -9.00 16.39
CA ILE A 170 10.97 -7.62 16.71
C ILE A 170 9.48 -7.57 17.01
N THR A 171 9.12 -7.00 18.15
CA THR A 171 7.74 -6.63 18.47
C THR A 171 7.68 -5.17 18.92
N LEU A 172 6.73 -4.42 18.37
CA LEU A 172 6.52 -3.01 18.63
C LEU A 172 5.06 -2.78 18.98
N ASP A 173 4.81 -2.05 20.07
CA ASP A 173 3.54 -1.45 20.42
C ASP A 173 3.76 0.05 20.64
N ALA A 174 2.95 0.88 19.98
CA ALA A 174 3.04 2.32 20.05
C ALA A 174 1.67 2.99 19.98
N LYS A 175 1.61 4.24 20.46
CA LYS A 175 0.47 5.14 20.32
C LYS A 175 0.94 6.45 19.73
N GLY A 176 0.13 7.08 18.90
CA GLY A 176 0.54 8.32 18.27
C GLY A 176 -0.62 9.20 17.87
N ASN A 177 -0.25 10.37 17.41
CA ASN A 177 -1.13 11.35 16.79
C ASN A 177 -0.36 12.05 15.65
N GLU A 178 -0.88 13.16 15.13
CA GLU A 178 -0.27 13.93 14.03
C GLU A 178 1.11 14.54 14.38
N GLN A 179 1.48 14.56 15.66
CA GLN A 179 2.58 15.36 16.22
C GLN A 179 3.65 14.50 16.88
N GLN A 180 3.28 13.34 17.41
CA GLN A 180 4.18 12.48 18.16
C GLN A 180 3.79 11.01 18.07
N VAL A 181 4.79 10.15 18.30
CA VAL A 181 4.61 8.71 18.54
C VAL A 181 5.32 8.32 19.82
N ASN A 182 4.58 7.72 20.73
CA ASN A 182 5.07 7.09 21.94
C ASN A 182 5.23 5.58 21.72
N LEU A 183 6.46 5.09 21.78
CA LEU A 183 6.78 3.66 21.80
C LEU A 183 6.53 3.14 23.22
N ASP A 184 5.33 2.59 23.44
CA ASP A 184 4.97 1.93 24.71
C ASP A 184 5.92 0.77 25.00
N LYS A 185 6.27 0.01 23.96
CA LYS A 185 7.24 -1.08 24.03
C LYS A 185 7.80 -1.44 22.66
N LEU A 186 9.11 -1.36 22.51
CA LEU A 186 9.86 -2.06 21.46
C LEU A 186 10.67 -3.19 22.11
N THR A 187 10.57 -4.40 21.60
CA THR A 187 11.36 -5.54 22.03
C THR A 187 12.10 -6.14 20.86
N VAL A 188 13.40 -6.34 21.04
CA VAL A 188 14.26 -7.10 20.11
C VAL A 188 14.79 -8.30 20.89
N ALA A 189 14.38 -9.50 20.48
CA ALA A 189 14.82 -10.75 21.07
C ALA A 189 15.68 -11.52 20.07
N ALA A 190 16.96 -11.71 20.38
CA ALA A 190 17.93 -12.37 19.51
C ALA A 190 18.74 -13.39 20.32
N LEU A 191 18.84 -14.62 19.85
CA LEU A 191 19.51 -15.72 20.55
C LEU A 191 18.99 -15.86 22.00
N GLU A 192 19.86 -15.68 23.00
CA GLU A 192 19.51 -15.71 24.44
C GLU A 192 19.28 -14.30 25.02
N GLY A 193 19.43 -13.25 24.21
CA GLY A 193 19.35 -11.86 24.63
C GLY A 193 18.00 -11.21 24.30
N LYS A 194 17.59 -10.28 25.17
CA LYS A 194 16.38 -9.47 24.97
C LYS A 194 16.64 -8.02 25.35
N THR A 195 16.38 -7.12 24.41
CA THR A 195 16.45 -5.67 24.62
C THR A 195 15.04 -5.09 24.57
N GLU A 196 14.68 -4.29 25.57
CA GLU A 196 13.43 -3.54 25.60
C GLU A 196 13.72 -2.04 25.57
N LEU A 197 12.98 -1.29 24.75
CA LEU A 197 13.10 0.16 24.60
C LEU A 197 11.72 0.81 24.73
N LYS A 198 11.71 1.98 25.38
CA LYS A 198 10.62 2.96 25.34
C LYS A 198 11.17 4.26 24.81
N ALA A 199 10.40 4.97 23.99
CA ALA A 199 10.84 6.22 23.39
C ALA A 199 9.64 7.12 23.08
N LEU A 200 9.88 8.42 23.07
CA LEU A 200 8.96 9.42 22.53
C LEU A 200 9.65 10.07 21.33
N LEU A 201 8.97 10.06 20.18
CA LEU A 201 9.37 10.80 18.99
C LEU A 201 8.37 11.92 18.80
N ASP A 202 8.84 13.17 18.82
CA ASP A 202 8.04 14.38 18.70
C ASP A 202 8.64 15.27 17.61
N TRP A 203 7.81 15.74 16.69
CA TRP A 203 8.20 16.60 15.57
C TRP A 203 7.38 17.90 15.51
N GLN A 204 6.74 18.31 16.61
CA GLN A 204 6.30 19.69 16.76
C GLN A 204 7.52 20.60 16.94
N GLN A 205 8.11 21.01 15.82
CA GLN A 205 8.98 22.19 15.80
C GLN A 205 8.19 23.40 15.33
#